data_AF-A0A9E0DNN9-F1
#
_entry.id   AF-A0A9E0DNN9-F1
#
_cell.length_a   1.000
_cell.length_b   1.000
_cell.length_c   1.000
_cell.angle_alpha   90.00
_cell.angle_beta   90.00
_cell.angle_gamma   90.00
#
_symmetry.space_group_name_H-M   'P 1'
#
loop_
_entity.id
_entity.type
_entity.pdbx_description
1 polymer ?
#
loop_
_entity_poly.entity_id
_entity_poly.type
_entity_poly.pdbx_seq_one_letter_code
_entity_poly.pdbx_strand_id
1 'polypeptide(L)'
;MADVKENQDFDTTVKSDFEEVVQDIGEELVARLTMDPDETIIDMFQTGSLDPWQLFVFYGALEKALLQYRTDKRKKTVIVHVQPEELVGIGRTVTPLSTLLEHILMARVEDMGEGRLDIGEMTYSGESIDYAGVTLKGRHVVLICDVVDIESEYLRECINLCKDMKASHVVAVPLMLWNPDLIDNLDEEEIAKALKNENRPLS
;
A
#
# COMPACT_ATOMS: atom_id res chain seq x y z
N MET A 1 -36.23 -19.68 40.77
CA MET A 1 -36.17 -20.51 39.55
C MET A 1 -36.90 -19.78 38.45
N ALA A 2 -36.13 -19.26 37.49
CA ALA A 2 -36.46 -19.13 36.07
C ALA A 2 -35.30 -18.35 35.45
N ASP A 3 -34.30 -19.10 35.00
CA ASP A 3 -33.28 -18.65 34.06
C ASP A 3 -33.94 -18.15 32.78
N VAL A 4 -33.46 -17.02 32.25
CA VAL A 4 -33.35 -16.83 30.81
C VAL A 4 -32.03 -16.11 30.54
N LYS A 5 -30.98 -16.90 30.29
CA LYS A 5 -29.85 -16.48 29.46
C LYS A 5 -30.35 -16.49 28.01
N GLU A 6 -30.55 -15.32 27.41
CA GLU A 6 -30.44 -15.22 25.96
C GLU A 6 -28.96 -15.03 25.62
N ASN A 7 -28.24 -16.15 25.56
CA ASN A 7 -27.05 -16.21 24.71
C ASN A 7 -27.60 -16.24 23.28
N GLN A 8 -27.63 -15.09 22.61
CA GLN A 8 -27.64 -15.09 21.15
C GLN A 8 -26.29 -15.66 20.72
N ASP A 9 -26.28 -16.93 20.34
CA ASP A 9 -25.18 -17.51 19.57
C ASP A 9 -25.13 -16.72 18.25
N PHE A 10 -24.21 -15.76 18.17
CA PHE A 10 -23.84 -15.15 16.90
C PHE A 10 -23.33 -16.27 16.01
N ASP A 11 -23.98 -16.46 14.87
CA ASP A 11 -23.55 -17.39 13.84
C ASP A 11 -22.17 -16.96 13.31
N THR A 12 -21.11 -17.50 13.90
CA THR A 12 -19.71 -17.24 13.51
C THR A 12 -19.35 -17.73 12.10
N THR A 13 -20.32 -18.29 11.36
CA THR A 13 -20.14 -18.81 10.00
C THR A 13 -20.50 -17.80 8.90
N VAL A 14 -21.10 -16.65 9.23
CA VAL A 14 -21.39 -15.59 8.24
C VAL A 14 -20.13 -14.75 8.04
N LYS A 15 -19.43 -14.95 6.93
CA LYS A 15 -18.37 -14.03 6.49
C LYS A 15 -19.01 -12.70 6.11
N SER A 16 -18.39 -11.60 6.54
CA SER A 16 -18.80 -10.27 6.11
C SER A 16 -18.56 -10.10 4.62
N ASP A 17 -19.46 -9.42 3.90
CA ASP A 17 -19.27 -9.05 2.49
C ASP A 17 -17.92 -8.34 2.27
N PHE A 18 -17.45 -7.58 3.28
CA PHE A 18 -16.12 -6.98 3.29
C PHE A 18 -14.98 -8.02 3.20
N GLU A 19 -15.05 -9.07 4.01
CA GLU A 19 -13.99 -10.08 4.09
C GLU A 19 -13.91 -10.92 2.81
N GLU A 20 -15.04 -11.14 2.16
CA GLU A 20 -15.13 -11.81 0.85
C GLU A 20 -14.50 -10.96 -0.24
N VAL A 21 -14.88 -9.68 -0.34
CA VAL A 21 -14.29 -8.76 -1.33
C VAL A 21 -12.78 -8.60 -1.12
N VAL A 22 -12.32 -8.43 0.12
CA VAL A 22 -10.90 -8.36 0.46
C VAL A 22 -10.17 -9.67 0.13
N GLN A 23 -10.83 -10.82 0.31
CA GLN A 23 -10.27 -12.12 -0.06
C GLN A 23 -10.02 -12.22 -1.56
N ASP A 24 -11.01 -11.86 -2.38
CA ASP A 24 -10.95 -12.02 -3.82
C ASP A 24 -9.91 -11.09 -4.45
N ILE A 25 -9.93 -9.81 -4.08
CA ILE A 25 -8.96 -8.82 -4.58
C ILE A 25 -7.55 -9.17 -4.09
N GLY A 26 -7.42 -9.63 -2.85
CA GLY A 26 -6.13 -10.07 -2.30
C GLY A 26 -5.56 -11.27 -3.07
N GLU A 27 -6.37 -12.26 -3.42
CA GLU A 27 -5.94 -13.42 -4.22
C GLU A 27 -5.51 -13.03 -5.64
N GLU A 28 -6.26 -12.13 -6.28
CA GLU A 28 -5.88 -11.58 -7.58
C GLU A 28 -4.55 -10.83 -7.51
N LEU A 29 -4.34 -9.99 -6.49
CA LEU A 29 -3.10 -9.26 -6.31
C LEU A 29 -1.91 -10.21 -6.06
N VAL A 30 -2.07 -11.28 -5.28
CA VAL A 30 -1.03 -12.32 -5.11
C VAL A 30 -0.68 -12.98 -6.44
N ALA A 31 -1.69 -13.30 -7.25
CA ALA A 31 -1.49 -13.91 -8.55
C ALA A 31 -0.69 -12.98 -9.47
N ARG A 32 -1.07 -11.70 -9.55
CA ARG A 32 -0.36 -10.69 -10.34
C ARG A 32 1.06 -10.44 -9.85
N LEU A 33 1.27 -10.24 -8.55
CA LEU A 33 2.62 -10.13 -7.98
C LEU A 33 3.51 -11.34 -8.30
N THR A 34 2.93 -12.51 -8.53
CA THR A 34 3.67 -13.75 -8.82
C THR A 34 3.94 -13.95 -10.30
N MET A 35 2.99 -13.59 -11.16
CA MET A 35 2.96 -13.97 -12.57
C MET A 35 3.25 -12.81 -13.53
N ASP A 36 2.99 -11.56 -13.11
CA ASP A 36 3.17 -10.41 -13.97
C ASP A 36 4.66 -10.27 -14.35
N PRO A 37 4.96 -9.76 -15.56
CA PRO A 37 6.33 -9.56 -16.02
C PRO A 37 7.15 -8.65 -15.09
N ASP A 38 8.46 -8.76 -15.20
CA ASP A 38 9.38 -7.82 -14.56
C ASP A 38 9.08 -6.39 -15.04
N GLU A 39 9.22 -5.42 -14.13
CA GLU A 39 8.96 -3.99 -14.33
C GLU A 39 7.47 -3.65 -14.54
N THR A 40 6.56 -4.57 -14.18
CA THR A 40 5.11 -4.30 -14.25
C THR A 40 4.67 -3.35 -13.14
N ILE A 41 3.80 -2.40 -13.51
CA ILE A 41 3.02 -1.60 -12.57
C ILE A 41 1.61 -2.22 -12.48
N ILE A 42 1.29 -2.79 -11.32
CA ILE A 42 0.00 -3.40 -11.01
C ILE A 42 -0.95 -2.30 -10.57
N ASP A 43 -1.70 -1.80 -11.53
CA ASP A 43 -2.80 -0.89 -11.26
C ASP A 43 -4.09 -1.71 -11.09
N MET A 44 -4.39 -2.05 -9.84
CA MET A 44 -5.64 -2.69 -9.41
C MET A 44 -6.52 -1.75 -8.58
N PHE A 45 -5.97 -0.61 -8.19
CA PHE A 45 -6.53 0.30 -7.20
C PHE A 45 -6.79 1.67 -7.82
N GLN A 46 -7.22 1.68 -9.09
CA GLN A 46 -7.53 2.91 -9.82
C GLN A 46 -8.53 3.76 -9.06
N THR A 47 -8.16 5.02 -8.91
CA THR A 47 -8.94 6.06 -8.24
C THR A 47 -10.02 6.66 -9.12
N GLY A 48 -11.05 7.11 -8.44
CA GLY A 48 -12.20 7.84 -8.99
C GLY A 48 -13.23 8.21 -7.93
N SER A 49 -13.09 7.70 -6.70
CA SER A 49 -13.88 8.17 -5.57
C SER A 49 -13.02 8.24 -4.31
N LEU A 50 -13.15 9.33 -3.54
CA LEU A 50 -12.67 9.39 -2.15
C LEU A 50 -13.55 8.54 -1.23
N ASP A 51 -14.16 7.46 -1.73
CA ASP A 51 -15.00 6.60 -0.90
C ASP A 51 -14.11 5.90 0.13
N PRO A 52 -14.24 6.23 1.43
CA PRO A 52 -13.44 5.60 2.47
C PRO A 52 -13.58 4.08 2.46
N TRP A 53 -14.73 3.54 2.02
CA TRP A 53 -14.94 2.11 1.89
C TRP A 53 -13.96 1.45 0.91
N GLN A 54 -13.76 2.05 -0.26
CA GLN A 54 -12.82 1.53 -1.25
C GLN A 54 -11.40 1.51 -0.69
N LEU A 55 -11.01 2.56 0.05
CA LEU A 55 -9.71 2.62 0.71
C LEU A 55 -9.51 1.48 1.70
N PHE A 56 -10.51 1.19 2.56
CA PHE A 56 -10.43 0.07 3.49
C PHE A 56 -10.30 -1.28 2.78
N VAL A 57 -11.03 -1.48 1.69
CA VAL A 57 -10.94 -2.69 0.87
C VAL A 57 -9.55 -2.82 0.26
N PHE A 58 -8.97 -1.73 -0.28
CA PHE A 58 -7.66 -1.75 -0.93
C PHE A 58 -6.54 -2.06 0.06
N TYR A 59 -6.51 -1.39 1.22
CA TYR A 59 -5.53 -1.69 2.26
C TYR A 59 -5.70 -3.11 2.81
N GLY A 60 -6.94 -3.58 3.02
CA GLY A 60 -7.20 -4.96 3.46
C GLY A 60 -6.73 -5.99 2.43
N ALA A 61 -7.01 -5.76 1.15
CA ALA A 61 -6.59 -6.65 0.07
C ALA A 61 -5.06 -6.66 -0.11
N LEU A 62 -4.42 -5.49 -0.03
CA LEU A 62 -2.97 -5.37 -0.05
C LEU A 62 -2.33 -6.12 1.11
N GLU A 63 -2.80 -5.87 2.33
CA GLU A 63 -2.31 -6.57 3.53
C GLU A 63 -2.39 -8.08 3.35
N LYS A 64 -3.57 -8.56 2.95
CA LYS A 64 -3.81 -9.99 2.72
C LYS A 64 -2.88 -10.57 1.66
N ALA A 65 -2.64 -9.84 0.58
CA ALA A 65 -1.74 -10.26 -0.47
C ALA A 65 -0.30 -10.33 0.04
N LEU A 66 0.19 -9.30 0.72
CA LEU A 66 1.54 -9.24 1.26
C LEU A 66 1.78 -10.29 2.35
N LEU A 67 0.76 -10.67 3.14
CA LEU A 67 0.88 -11.76 4.11
C LEU A 67 1.13 -13.12 3.44
N GLN A 68 0.54 -13.36 2.27
CA GLN A 68 0.62 -14.62 1.55
C GLN A 68 1.76 -14.66 0.51
N TYR A 69 2.27 -13.50 0.13
CA TYR A 69 3.20 -13.37 -0.98
C TYR A 69 4.58 -13.97 -0.68
N ARG A 70 4.99 -14.93 -1.53
CA ARG A 70 6.33 -15.53 -1.61
C ARG A 70 6.96 -15.85 -0.25
N THR A 71 6.31 -16.71 0.52
CA THR A 71 6.81 -17.21 1.81
C THR A 71 7.88 -18.31 1.68
N ASP A 72 8.24 -18.77 0.48
CA ASP A 72 9.23 -19.85 0.28
C ASP A 72 10.68 -19.40 0.53
N LYS A 73 11.51 -20.26 1.15
CA LYS A 73 12.96 -20.06 1.42
C LYS A 73 13.82 -19.71 0.20
N ARG A 74 13.40 -20.10 -1.00
CA ARG A 74 14.12 -19.82 -2.26
C ARG A 74 13.74 -18.47 -2.87
N LYS A 75 12.69 -17.83 -2.35
CA LYS A 75 12.06 -16.66 -2.94
C LYS A 75 12.22 -15.46 -2.00
N LYS A 76 13.44 -14.91 -1.96
CA LYS A 76 13.73 -13.74 -1.14
C LYS A 76 13.07 -12.49 -1.72
N THR A 77 12.32 -11.80 -0.88
CA THR A 77 11.50 -10.63 -1.26
C THR A 77 11.91 -9.42 -0.44
N VAL A 78 11.91 -8.25 -1.06
CA VAL A 78 12.01 -6.96 -0.38
C VAL A 78 10.77 -6.15 -0.73
N ILE A 79 9.97 -5.78 0.26
CA ILE A 79 8.89 -4.81 0.07
C ILE A 79 9.51 -3.44 0.28
N VAL A 80 9.31 -2.52 -0.65
CA VAL A 80 9.87 -1.17 -0.58
C VAL A 80 8.73 -0.18 -0.48
N HIS A 81 8.68 0.52 0.64
CA HIS A 81 7.80 1.66 0.82
C HIS A 81 8.38 2.84 0.02
N VAL A 82 7.67 3.28 -1.00
CA VAL A 82 8.07 4.44 -1.79
C VAL A 82 7.31 5.65 -1.25
N GLN A 83 8.05 6.66 -0.79
CA GLN A 83 7.48 7.93 -0.37
C GLN A 83 6.83 8.62 -1.59
N PRO A 84 5.62 9.20 -1.46
CA PRO A 84 5.03 10.03 -2.52
C PRO A 84 5.90 11.26 -2.81
N GLU A 85 6.05 11.63 -4.09
CA GLU A 85 6.89 12.75 -4.49
C GLU A 85 6.33 14.12 -4.05
N GLU A 86 5.02 14.21 -3.84
CA GLU A 86 4.34 15.39 -3.30
C GLU A 86 4.76 15.70 -1.87
N LEU A 87 5.38 14.72 -1.21
CA LEU A 87 5.84 14.77 0.17
C LEU A 87 7.36 14.94 0.27
N VAL A 88 7.99 15.56 -0.74
CA VAL A 88 9.41 15.94 -0.70
C VAL A 88 9.71 16.91 0.45
N GLY A 89 10.86 16.71 1.10
CA GLY A 89 11.40 17.64 2.08
C GLY A 89 10.77 17.60 3.48
N ILE A 90 9.68 16.85 3.68
CA ILE A 90 9.09 16.61 5.01
C ILE A 90 9.77 15.47 5.78
N GLY A 91 10.75 14.80 5.18
CA GLY A 91 11.46 13.68 5.79
C GLY A 91 10.62 12.40 5.76
N ARG A 92 10.81 11.52 6.76
CA ARG A 92 10.09 10.24 6.84
C ARG A 92 8.60 10.48 7.00
N THR A 93 7.82 10.06 6.01
CA THR A 93 6.37 10.23 6.01
C THR A 93 5.70 9.03 6.67
N VAL A 94 4.78 9.31 7.59
CA VAL A 94 3.88 8.29 8.15
C VAL A 94 2.56 8.34 7.40
N THR A 95 2.29 7.30 6.62
CA THR A 95 1.04 7.09 5.87
C THR A 95 0.33 5.84 6.39
N PRO A 96 -0.94 5.58 6.03
CA PRO A 96 -1.59 4.31 6.35
C PRO A 96 -0.78 3.09 5.90
N LEU A 97 -0.12 3.17 4.74
CA LEU A 97 0.78 2.13 4.24
C LEU A 97 1.95 1.88 5.20
N SER A 98 2.58 2.92 5.74
CA SER A 98 3.68 2.74 6.71
C SER A 98 3.25 1.90 7.93
N THR A 99 2.01 2.09 8.41
CA THR A 99 1.46 1.31 9.53
C THR A 99 1.11 -0.11 9.12
N LEU A 100 0.55 -0.30 7.92
CA LEU A 100 0.29 -1.62 7.35
C LEU A 100 1.59 -2.43 7.23
N LEU A 101 2.66 -1.81 6.73
CA LEU A 101 3.95 -2.48 6.59
C LEU A 101 4.58 -2.84 7.94
N GLU A 102 4.41 -2.02 8.98
CA GLU A 102 4.78 -2.41 10.35
C GLU A 102 4.02 -3.64 10.82
N HIS A 103 2.72 -3.73 10.53
CA HIS A 103 1.94 -4.90 10.86
C HIS A 103 2.39 -6.15 10.06
N ILE A 104 2.70 -6.01 8.77
CA ILE A 104 3.28 -7.10 7.96
C ILE A 104 4.59 -7.61 8.56
N LEU A 105 5.47 -6.71 9.02
CA LEU A 105 6.72 -7.09 9.69
C LEU A 105 6.44 -7.92 10.96
N MET A 106 5.49 -7.49 11.78
CA MET A 106 5.12 -8.21 13.00
C MET A 106 4.50 -9.58 12.69
N ALA A 107 3.59 -9.64 11.71
CA ALA A 107 2.91 -10.86 11.32
C ALA A 107 3.84 -11.88 10.62
N ARG A 108 4.91 -11.41 9.97
CA ARG A 108 5.89 -12.22 9.23
C ARG A 108 7.27 -12.23 9.88
N VAL A 109 7.34 -12.14 11.22
CA VAL A 109 8.61 -12.09 11.96
C VAL A 109 9.53 -13.28 11.68
N GLU A 110 8.98 -14.47 11.47
CA GLU A 110 9.76 -15.66 11.12
C GLU A 110 10.42 -15.54 9.74
N ASP A 111 9.71 -14.96 8.78
CA ASP A 111 10.21 -14.73 7.42
C ASP A 111 11.37 -13.74 7.42
N MET A 112 11.28 -12.71 8.27
CA MET A 112 12.36 -11.76 8.49
C MET A 112 13.55 -12.40 9.19
N GLY A 113 13.30 -13.17 10.26
CA GLY A 113 14.35 -13.86 11.00
C GLY A 113 15.17 -14.81 10.14
N GLU A 114 14.54 -15.41 9.12
CA GLU A 114 15.19 -16.27 8.12
C GLU A 114 15.76 -15.50 6.90
N GLY A 115 15.62 -14.18 6.85
CA GLY A 115 16.06 -13.33 5.72
C GLY A 115 15.34 -13.63 4.41
N ARG A 116 14.09 -14.10 4.49
CA ARG A 116 13.18 -14.33 3.34
C ARG A 116 12.44 -13.06 2.95
N LEU A 117 12.06 -12.25 3.94
CA LEU A 117 11.38 -10.98 3.75
C LEU A 117 12.17 -9.86 4.43
N ASP A 118 12.32 -8.75 3.73
CA ASP A 118 12.86 -7.50 4.27
C ASP A 118 11.95 -6.34 3.85
N ILE A 119 11.95 -5.24 4.60
CA ILE A 119 11.32 -3.99 4.19
C ILE A 119 12.38 -2.90 4.03
N GLY A 120 12.31 -2.17 2.91
CA GLY A 120 13.09 -0.97 2.66
C GLY A 120 12.20 0.24 2.46
N GLU A 121 12.83 1.40 2.37
CA GLU A 121 12.18 2.69 2.17
C GLU A 121 12.90 3.45 1.06
N MET A 122 12.16 4.09 0.17
CA MET A 122 12.67 5.05 -0.81
C MET A 122 12.12 6.43 -0.48
N THR A 123 13.02 7.40 -0.39
CA THR A 123 12.70 8.80 -0.12
C THR A 123 13.20 9.69 -1.25
N TYR A 124 12.36 10.64 -1.68
CA TYR A 124 12.74 11.59 -2.71
C TYR A 124 13.20 12.92 -2.08
N SER A 125 14.41 13.35 -2.43
CA SER A 125 15.02 14.59 -1.92
C SER A 125 14.69 15.82 -2.77
N GLY A 126 14.02 15.64 -3.91
CA GLY A 126 13.84 16.66 -4.94
C GLY A 126 14.93 16.67 -6.03
N GLU A 127 16.04 15.96 -5.80
CA GLU A 127 17.12 15.77 -6.78
C GLU A 127 17.44 14.29 -7.03
N SER A 128 17.23 13.43 -6.03
CA SER A 128 17.54 12.01 -6.10
C SER A 128 16.58 11.16 -5.27
N ILE A 129 16.43 9.91 -5.68
CA ILE A 129 15.73 8.88 -4.92
C ILE A 129 16.75 8.12 -4.09
N ASP A 130 16.63 8.20 -2.78
CA ASP A 130 17.51 7.51 -1.83
C ASP A 130 16.83 6.25 -1.32
N TYR A 131 17.53 5.12 -1.38
CA TYR A 131 17.05 3.84 -0.84
C TYR A 131 17.70 3.51 0.50
N ALA A 132 16.88 3.23 1.51
CA ALA A 132 17.28 2.72 2.81
C ALA A 132 16.75 1.30 3.01
N GLY A 133 17.65 0.32 3.10
CA GLY A 133 17.27 -1.07 3.37
C GLY A 133 18.38 -2.06 3.06
N VAL A 134 18.01 -3.35 2.91
CA VAL A 134 18.94 -4.42 2.56
C VAL A 134 19.33 -4.39 1.09
N THR A 135 20.36 -5.14 0.70
CA THR A 135 20.71 -5.26 -0.72
C THR A 135 19.57 -5.87 -1.55
N LEU A 136 19.23 -5.21 -2.67
CA LEU A 136 18.23 -5.69 -3.62
C LEU A 136 18.77 -6.73 -4.61
N LYS A 137 20.09 -6.95 -4.65
CA LYS A 137 20.72 -7.83 -5.63
C LYS A 137 20.15 -9.25 -5.58
N GLY A 138 19.57 -9.69 -6.70
CA GLY A 138 18.96 -11.02 -6.83
C GLY A 138 17.66 -11.21 -6.03
N ARG A 139 17.08 -10.13 -5.48
CA ARG A 139 15.81 -10.16 -4.75
C ARG A 139 14.65 -9.93 -5.70
N HIS A 140 13.48 -10.42 -5.30
CA HIS A 140 12.21 -9.99 -5.87
C HIS A 140 11.76 -8.75 -5.11
N VAL A 141 11.40 -7.68 -5.80
CA VAL A 141 11.11 -6.38 -5.19
C VAL A 141 9.68 -6.01 -5.49
N VAL A 142 8.94 -5.66 -4.43
CA VAL A 142 7.58 -5.11 -4.53
C VAL A 142 7.66 -3.67 -4.07
N LEU A 143 7.58 -2.73 -5.01
CA LEU A 143 7.43 -1.30 -4.69
C LEU A 143 5.97 -1.05 -4.34
N ILE A 144 5.71 -0.36 -3.24
CA ILE A 144 4.37 0.06 -2.86
C ILE A 144 4.43 1.54 -2.54
N CYS A 145 3.55 2.31 -3.17
CA CYS A 145 3.55 3.75 -3.06
C CYS A 145 2.12 4.25 -2.84
N ASP A 146 1.94 5.17 -1.90
CA ASP A 146 0.69 5.91 -1.77
C ASP A 146 0.67 7.08 -2.77
N VAL A 147 -0.51 7.50 -3.22
CA VAL A 147 -0.71 8.79 -3.94
C VAL A 147 0.16 8.90 -5.21
N VAL A 148 0.41 7.80 -5.90
CA VAL A 148 1.17 7.82 -7.17
C VAL A 148 0.37 7.14 -8.26
N ASP A 149 0.32 7.78 -9.44
CA ASP A 149 -0.35 7.26 -10.64
C ASP A 149 0.52 6.19 -11.34
N ILE A 150 -0.10 5.23 -12.01
CA ILE A 150 0.58 4.27 -12.89
C ILE A 150 1.41 4.95 -14.00
N GLU A 151 1.00 6.13 -14.46
CA GLU A 151 1.71 6.91 -15.47
C GLU A 151 2.88 7.74 -14.90
N SER A 152 3.08 7.74 -13.57
CA SER A 152 4.12 8.53 -12.91
C SER A 152 5.52 8.19 -13.40
N GLU A 153 6.24 9.21 -13.88
CA GLU A 153 7.65 9.10 -14.23
C GLU A 153 8.50 8.77 -12.99
N TYR A 154 8.13 9.33 -11.83
CA TYR A 154 8.77 9.04 -10.55
C TYR A 154 8.71 7.54 -10.21
N LEU A 155 7.56 6.88 -10.40
CA LEU A 155 7.45 5.43 -10.16
C LEU A 155 8.36 4.63 -11.09
N ARG A 156 8.51 5.06 -12.35
CA ARG A 156 9.44 4.42 -13.29
C ARG A 156 10.89 4.62 -12.87
N GLU A 157 11.25 5.78 -12.33
CA GLU A 157 12.58 6.01 -11.76
C GLU A 157 12.85 5.11 -10.55
N CYS A 158 11.88 4.90 -9.65
CA CYS A 158 12.01 3.94 -8.54
C CYS A 158 12.27 2.50 -9.05
N ILE A 159 11.56 2.09 -10.10
CA ILE A 159 11.78 0.79 -10.76
C ILE A 159 13.20 0.72 -11.32
N ASN A 160 13.64 1.73 -12.07
CA ASN A 160 14.99 1.79 -12.65
C ASN A 160 16.08 1.71 -11.58
N LEU A 161 15.91 2.42 -10.45
CA LEU A 161 16.83 2.34 -9.32
C LEU A 161 16.96 0.90 -8.79
N CYS A 162 15.85 0.18 -8.66
CA CYS A 162 15.86 -1.23 -8.26
C CYS A 162 16.62 -2.11 -9.26
N LYS A 163 16.47 -1.85 -10.56
CA LYS A 163 17.19 -2.56 -11.63
C LYS A 163 18.69 -2.27 -11.59
N ASP A 164 19.10 -1.03 -11.36
CA ASP A 164 20.51 -0.64 -11.18
C ASP A 164 21.14 -1.31 -9.95
N MET A 165 20.35 -1.49 -8.89
CA MET A 165 20.70 -2.28 -7.70
C MET A 165 20.67 -3.80 -7.92
N LYS A 166 20.41 -4.25 -9.15
CA LYS A 166 20.42 -5.64 -9.61
C LYS A 166 19.31 -6.50 -8.99
N ALA A 167 18.14 -5.91 -8.72
CA ALA A 167 16.95 -6.68 -8.42
C ALA A 167 16.68 -7.71 -9.53
N SER A 168 16.35 -8.93 -9.13
CA SER A 168 16.05 -10.02 -10.08
C SER A 168 14.72 -9.82 -10.79
N HIS A 169 13.79 -9.15 -10.11
CA HIS A 169 12.46 -8.85 -10.61
C HIS A 169 11.87 -7.73 -9.75
N VAL A 170 11.15 -6.80 -10.37
CA VAL A 170 10.55 -5.63 -9.74
C VAL A 170 9.10 -5.52 -10.20
N VAL A 171 8.19 -5.34 -9.26
CA VAL A 171 6.78 -5.02 -9.53
C VAL A 171 6.40 -3.83 -8.66
N ALA A 172 5.59 -2.92 -9.19
CA ALA A 172 5.07 -1.79 -8.44
C ALA A 172 3.56 -1.91 -8.20
N VAL A 173 3.10 -1.51 -7.03
CA VAL A 173 1.68 -1.44 -6.65
C VAL A 173 1.40 0.00 -6.20
N PRO A 174 1.01 0.90 -7.12
CA PRO A 174 0.50 2.20 -6.75
C PRO A 174 -0.83 2.06 -6.02
N LEU A 175 -0.92 2.68 -4.85
CA LEU A 175 -2.15 2.93 -4.12
C LEU A 175 -2.50 4.39 -4.35
N MET A 176 -3.15 4.69 -5.46
CA MET A 176 -3.60 6.05 -5.66
C MET A 176 -4.75 6.32 -4.67
N LEU A 177 -4.68 7.41 -3.91
CA LEU A 177 -5.78 7.89 -3.04
C LEU A 177 -6.46 9.13 -3.62
N TRP A 178 -6.13 9.49 -4.87
CA TRP A 178 -6.41 10.79 -5.45
C TRP A 178 -7.46 10.72 -6.56
N ASN A 179 -8.57 11.44 -6.39
CA ASN A 179 -9.62 11.55 -7.41
C ASN A 179 -9.24 12.67 -8.41
N PRO A 180 -9.06 12.36 -9.71
CA PRO A 180 -8.84 13.39 -10.74
C PRO A 180 -10.00 14.41 -10.79
N ASP A 181 -11.24 13.96 -10.59
CA ASP A 181 -12.43 14.83 -10.59
C ASP A 181 -12.45 15.80 -9.39
N LEU A 182 -11.68 15.54 -8.33
CA LEU A 182 -11.50 16.52 -7.26
C LEU A 182 -10.52 17.61 -7.66
N ILE A 183 -9.47 17.33 -8.43
CA ILE A 183 -8.54 18.37 -8.89
C ILE A 183 -9.25 19.35 -9.83
N ASP A 184 -10.08 18.84 -10.75
CA ASP A 184 -10.83 19.68 -11.68
C ASP A 184 -11.86 20.58 -10.97
N ASN A 185 -12.24 20.25 -9.74
CA ASN A 185 -13.15 21.04 -8.89
C ASN A 185 -12.45 21.74 -7.72
N LEU A 186 -11.13 21.63 -7.58
CA LEU A 186 -10.36 22.30 -6.53
C LEU A 186 -9.95 23.70 -7.01
N ASP A 187 -10.94 24.59 -7.03
CA ASP A 187 -10.75 26.03 -7.16
C ASP A 187 -10.06 26.59 -5.89
N GLU A 188 -8.96 27.34 -6.06
CA GLU A 188 -8.24 28.02 -4.96
C GLU A 188 -9.18 28.90 -4.10
N GLU A 189 -10.20 29.54 -4.69
CA GLU A 189 -11.22 30.30 -3.97
C GLU A 189 -12.14 29.42 -3.12
N GLU A 190 -12.54 28.24 -3.61
CA GLU A 190 -13.37 27.30 -2.85
C GLU A 190 -12.62 26.70 -1.67
N ILE A 191 -11.34 26.36 -1.85
CA ILE A 191 -10.45 25.89 -0.78
C ILE A 191 -10.28 26.99 0.28
N ALA A 192 -9.98 28.23 -0.14
CA ALA A 192 -9.84 29.37 0.77
C ALA A 192 -11.13 29.70 1.53
N LYS A 193 -12.29 29.46 0.92
CA LYS A 193 -13.61 29.67 1.51
C LYS A 193 -13.97 28.57 2.51
N ALA A 194 -13.62 27.32 2.25
CA ALA A 194 -13.80 26.19 3.18
C ALA A 194 -12.93 26.38 4.44
N LEU A 195 -11.65 26.72 4.26
CA LEU A 195 -10.71 26.96 5.37
C LEU A 195 -11.09 28.17 6.23
N LYS A 196 -11.73 29.20 5.66
CA LYS A 196 -12.28 30.32 6.42
C LYS A 196 -13.47 29.94 7.33
N ASN A 197 -14.20 28.87 6.99
CA ASN A 197 -15.39 28.45 7.73
C ASN A 197 -15.08 27.50 8.92
N GLU A 198 -13.87 26.93 9.02
CA GLU A 198 -13.47 26.08 10.15
C GLU A 198 -13.26 26.85 11.47
N ASN A 199 -13.20 28.18 11.44
CA ASN A 199 -13.10 29.02 12.63
C ASN A 199 -14.46 29.30 13.32
N ARG A 200 -15.46 28.43 13.17
CA ARG A 200 -16.65 28.51 14.03
C ARG A 200 -16.38 27.77 15.34
N PRO A 201 -16.54 28.42 16.51
CA PRO A 201 -16.45 27.71 17.77
C PRO A 201 -17.54 26.63 17.80
N LEU A 202 -17.15 25.41 18.16
CA LEU A 202 -18.07 24.30 18.39
C LEU A 202 -19.13 24.74 19.41
N SER A 203 -20.37 24.91 18.95
CA SER A 203 -21.53 25.21 19.78
C SER A 203 -22.21 23.94 20.25
#